data_AF-A0A1V1TSG1-F1
#
_entry.id   AF-A0A1V1TSG1-F1
#
_cell.length_a   1.000
_cell.length_b   1.000
_cell.length_c   1.000
_cell.angle_alpha   90.00
_cell.angle_beta   90.00
_cell.angle_gamma   90.00
#
_symmetry.space_group_name_H-M   'P 1'
#
loop_
_entity.id
_entity.type
_entity.pdbx_description
1 polymer ?
#
loop_
_entity_poly.entity_id
_entity_poly.type
_entity_poly.pdbx_seq_one_letter_code
_entity_poly.pdbx_strand_id
1 'polypeptide(L)'
;MYYLDVAPNSEGVMHRTTSTDYLIVLKGTLSFLTPQDSFDAGTGYGTPKETLCHPGDTLVQRGIMHALSNRTDQWVRVLGVVAASDPNRVPVEGGPSSTTQELRVLDDSWLA
;
A
#
# COMPACT_ATOMS: atom_id res chain seq x y z
N MET A 1 10.44 12.19 -5.94
CA MET A 1 11.38 11.51 -5.02
C MET A 1 11.45 12.29 -3.73
N TYR A 2 11.39 11.62 -2.57
CA TYR A 2 11.50 12.24 -1.26
C TYR A 2 12.07 11.25 -0.23
N TYR A 3 12.56 11.76 0.90
CA TYR A 3 12.82 10.95 2.08
C TYR A 3 11.59 10.96 2.99
N LEU A 4 11.24 9.80 3.50
CA LEU A 4 10.20 9.63 4.51
C LEU A 4 10.85 9.10 5.78
N ASP A 5 10.65 9.84 6.87
CA ASP A 5 11.03 9.40 8.21
C ASP A 5 9.77 8.95 8.96
N VAL A 6 9.73 7.69 9.38
CA VAL A 6 8.62 7.11 10.13
C VAL A 6 9.02 7.01 11.60
N ALA A 7 8.34 7.76 12.44
CA ALA A 7 8.65 7.87 13.87
C ALA A 7 8.47 6.52 14.59
N PRO A 8 9.21 6.26 15.68
CA PRO A 8 8.99 5.09 16.52
C PRO A 8 7.53 4.93 16.94
N ASN A 9 7.03 3.69 16.98
CA ASN A 9 5.67 3.33 17.40
C ASN A 9 4.55 4.10 16.69
N SER A 10 4.76 4.46 15.42
CA SER A 10 3.74 5.13 14.61
C SER A 10 3.02 4.15 13.70
N GLU A 11 1.73 4.38 13.49
CA GLU A 11 0.90 3.61 12.58
C GLU A 11 0.61 4.44 11.32
N GLY A 12 0.83 3.81 10.16
CA GLY A 12 0.49 4.39 8.87
C GLY A 12 -1.01 4.25 8.58
N VAL A 13 -1.53 5.18 7.79
CA VAL A 13 -2.92 5.12 7.30
C VAL A 13 -2.99 4.18 6.10
N MET A 14 -3.99 3.30 6.08
CA MET A 14 -4.24 2.41 4.93
C MET A 14 -4.74 3.25 3.76
N HIS A 15 -4.00 3.22 2.64
CA HIS A 15 -4.30 4.06 1.48
C HIS A 15 -3.79 3.45 0.18
N ARG A 16 -4.26 4.01 -0.93
CA ARG A 16 -3.78 3.72 -2.29
C ARG A 16 -3.55 5.02 -3.05
N THR A 17 -2.58 4.96 -3.94
CA THR A 17 -2.16 6.05 -4.81
C THR A 17 -2.16 5.58 -6.27
N THR A 18 -2.41 6.50 -7.19
CA THR A 18 -2.31 6.30 -8.64
C THR A 18 -0.85 6.48 -9.06
N SER A 19 -0.03 5.56 -8.56
CA SER A 19 1.41 5.55 -8.76
C SER A 19 1.99 4.15 -8.68
N THR A 20 3.22 4.02 -9.19
CA THR A 20 4.12 2.92 -8.84
C THR A 20 5.26 3.49 -8.01
N ASP A 21 5.40 2.99 -6.80
CA ASP A 21 6.35 3.49 -5.82
C ASP A 21 7.47 2.48 -5.59
N TYR A 22 8.70 2.95 -5.69
CA TYR A 22 9.88 2.22 -5.24
C TYR A 22 10.28 2.78 -3.87
N LEU A 23 10.00 2.00 -2.83
CA LEU A 23 10.30 2.37 -1.45
C LEU A 23 11.54 1.60 -1.00
N ILE A 24 12.65 2.31 -0.81
CA ILE A 24 13.93 1.71 -0.43
C ILE A 24 14.18 2.02 1.03
N VAL A 25 14.27 0.99 1.87
CA VAL A 25 14.55 1.18 3.30
C VAL A 25 16.04 1.49 3.46
N LEU A 26 16.35 2.66 4.02
CA LEU A 26 17.73 3.10 4.23
C LEU A 26 18.21 2.87 5.65
N LYS A 27 17.31 2.90 6.63
CA LYS A 27 17.60 2.69 8.05
C LYS A 27 16.36 2.19 8.79
N GLY A 28 16.56 1.38 9.82
CA GLY A 28 15.49 0.86 10.68
C GLY A 28 14.75 -0.31 10.05
N THR A 29 13.69 -0.76 10.71
CA THR A 29 12.80 -1.82 10.23
C THR A 29 11.41 -1.25 9.98
N LEU A 30 11.01 -1.21 8.71
CA LEU A 30 9.68 -0.73 8.31
C LEU A 30 8.66 -1.87 8.44
N SER A 31 7.52 -1.58 9.04
CA SER A 31 6.34 -2.46 9.05
C SER A 31 5.46 -2.12 7.84
N PHE A 32 5.60 -2.88 6.75
CA PHE A 32 4.77 -2.71 5.56
C PHE A 32 3.49 -3.52 5.68
N LEU A 33 2.35 -2.84 5.72
CA LEU A 33 1.04 -3.45 5.90
C LEU A 33 0.31 -3.50 4.56
N THR A 34 -0.29 -4.65 4.24
CA THR A 34 -1.13 -4.84 3.05
C THR A 34 -2.39 -5.61 3.40
N PRO A 35 -3.52 -5.41 2.70
CA PRO A 35 -4.71 -6.23 2.91
C PRO A 35 -4.39 -7.71 2.66
N GLN A 36 -4.88 -8.59 3.54
CA GLN A 36 -4.76 -10.04 3.37
C GLN A 36 -5.96 -10.62 2.62
N ASP A 37 -7.14 -10.05 2.86
CA ASP A 37 -8.42 -10.51 2.34
C ASP A 37 -9.02 -9.48 1.37
N SER A 38 -10.09 -9.90 0.68
CA SER A 38 -10.89 -8.98 -0.13
C SER A 38 -11.59 -7.96 0.76
N PHE A 39 -11.79 -6.76 0.24
CA PHE A 39 -12.57 -5.74 0.94
C PHE A 39 -14.00 -6.22 1.13
N ASP A 40 -14.51 -6.05 2.35
CA ASP A 40 -15.90 -6.32 2.71
C ASP A 40 -16.51 -5.08 3.35
N ALA A 41 -17.76 -4.77 3.01
CA ALA A 41 -18.39 -3.53 3.47
C ALA A 41 -18.69 -3.52 4.99
N GLY A 42 -18.78 -4.68 5.64
CA GLY A 42 -19.00 -4.80 7.08
C GLY A 42 -17.72 -4.80 7.90
N THR A 43 -16.64 -5.38 7.36
CA THR A 43 -15.36 -5.59 8.06
C THR A 43 -14.19 -4.76 7.51
N GLY A 44 -14.40 -4.01 6.43
CA GLY A 44 -13.41 -3.17 5.78
C GLY A 44 -12.34 -3.98 5.06
N TYR A 45 -11.07 -3.63 5.28
CA TYR A 45 -9.92 -4.34 4.71
C TYR A 45 -9.43 -5.52 5.58
N GLY A 46 -10.19 -5.88 6.61
CA GLY A 46 -9.86 -6.97 7.52
C GLY A 46 -8.57 -6.73 8.31
N THR A 47 -7.91 -7.82 8.73
CA THR A 47 -6.62 -7.74 9.41
C THR A 47 -5.50 -7.64 8.36
N PRO A 48 -4.67 -6.59 8.36
CA PRO A 48 -3.60 -6.47 7.38
C PRO A 48 -2.49 -7.49 7.64
N LYS A 49 -1.92 -8.01 6.56
CA LYS A 49 -0.67 -8.76 6.59
C LYS A 49 0.50 -7.80 6.74
N GLU A 50 1.35 -8.06 7.73
CA GLU A 50 2.60 -7.33 7.95
C GLU A 50 3.78 -8.03 7.25
N THR A 51 4.62 -7.23 6.61
CA THR A 51 5.93 -7.63 6.11
C THR A 51 6.97 -6.68 6.69
N LEU A 52 8.00 -7.25 7.34
CA LEU A 52 9.10 -6.45 7.89
C LEU A 52 10.16 -6.22 6.80
N CYS A 53 10.49 -4.96 6.56
CA CYS A 53 11.46 -4.56 5.56
C CYS A 53 12.67 -3.92 6.23
N HIS A 54 13.86 -4.37 5.86
CA HIS A 54 15.14 -4.03 6.50
C HIS A 54 15.97 -3.13 5.59
N PRO A 55 17.04 -2.49 6.12
CA PRO A 55 17.88 -1.62 5.30
C PRO A 55 18.45 -2.35 4.08
N GLY A 56 18.27 -1.76 2.90
CA GLY A 56 18.63 -2.34 1.61
C GLY A 56 17.46 -2.99 0.85
N ASP A 57 16.37 -3.36 1.54
CA ASP A 57 15.18 -3.90 0.89
C ASP A 57 14.49 -2.82 0.04
N THR A 58 13.96 -3.23 -1.10
CA THR A 58 13.18 -2.38 -2.00
C THR A 58 11.79 -2.96 -2.18
N LEU A 59 10.77 -2.20 -1.80
CA LEU A 59 9.39 -2.53 -2.07
C LEU A 59 8.98 -1.90 -3.40
N VAL A 60 8.30 -2.69 -4.23
CA VAL A 60 7.71 -2.23 -5.49
C VAL A 60 6.19 -2.24 -5.32
N GLN A 61 5.64 -1.10 -4.91
CA GLN A 61 4.21 -0.90 -4.69
C GLN A 61 3.58 -0.43 -6.01
N ARG A 62 2.54 -1.13 -6.48
CA ARG A 62 1.93 -0.90 -7.82
C ARG A 62 0.49 -0.40 -7.71
N GLY A 63 0.29 0.71 -7.00
CA GLY A 63 -1.03 1.28 -6.73
C GLY A 63 -1.93 0.39 -5.84
N ILE A 64 -1.32 -0.51 -5.06
CA ILE A 64 -2.04 -1.36 -4.10
C ILE A 64 -2.41 -0.57 -2.84
N MET A 65 -3.43 -1.02 -2.12
CA MET A 65 -3.65 -0.54 -0.74
C MET A 65 -2.51 -0.96 0.15
N HIS A 66 -2.00 -0.04 0.95
CA HIS A 66 -0.89 -0.27 1.86
C HIS A 66 -0.87 0.75 3.00
N ALA A 67 -0.11 0.44 4.05
CA ALA A 67 0.29 1.39 5.08
C ALA A 67 1.76 1.20 5.45
N LEU A 68 2.40 2.30 5.83
CA LEU A 68 3.80 2.34 6.26
C LEU A 68 3.84 2.64 7.76
N SER A 69 3.99 1.59 8.58
CA SER A 69 4.05 1.71 10.04
C SER A 69 5.48 1.48 10.55
N ASN A 70 5.71 1.83 11.81
CA ASN A 70 6.94 1.52 12.52
C ASN A 70 6.61 1.02 13.92
N ARG A 71 6.73 -0.29 14.13
CA ARG A 71 6.47 -0.95 15.42
C ARG A 71 7.71 -1.08 16.31
N THR A 72 8.76 -0.33 15.98
CA THR A 72 10.03 -0.35 16.72
C THR A 72 10.22 0.94 17.52
N ASP A 73 11.24 0.93 18.38
CA ASP A 73 11.68 2.10 19.15
C ASP A 73 12.70 2.98 18.39
N GLN A 74 13.09 2.59 17.17
CA GLN A 74 14.06 3.30 16.33
C GLN A 74 13.36 4.02 15.17
N TRP A 75 13.94 5.12 14.71
CA TRP A 75 13.49 5.80 13.49
C TRP A 75 13.75 4.94 12.25
N VAL A 76 12.76 4.91 11.36
CA VAL A 76 12.91 4.33 10.02
C VAL A 76 13.06 5.44 9.00
N ARG A 77 13.99 5.29 8.07
CA ARG A 77 14.14 6.18 6.91
C ARG A 77 13.96 5.40 5.63
N VAL A 78 13.11 5.92 4.75
CA VAL A 78 12.81 5.36 3.44
C VAL A 78 13.10 6.41 2.36
N LEU A 79 13.72 6.00 1.26
CA LEU A 79 13.74 6.78 0.02
C LEU A 79 12.53 6.36 -0.82
N GLY A 80 11.61 7.30 -1.03
CA GLY A 80 10.45 7.10 -1.90
C GLY A 80 10.70 7.65 -3.30
N VAL A 81 10.66 6.78 -4.30
CA VAL A 81 10.58 7.16 -5.72
C VAL A 81 9.16 6.85 -6.21
N VAL A 82 8.31 7.88 -6.19
CA VAL A 82 6.91 7.81 -6.65
C VAL A 82 6.86 8.20 -8.12
N ALA A 83 6.43 7.26 -8.97
CA ALA A 83 6.20 7.49 -10.38
C ALA A 83 4.69 7.48 -10.67
N ALA A 84 4.17 8.55 -11.28
CA ALA A 84 2.77 8.60 -11.71
C ALA A 84 2.45 7.43 -12.66
N SER A 85 1.26 6.85 -12.52
CA SER A 85 0.78 5.77 -13.38
C SER A 85 -0.63 6.05 -13.88
N ASP A 86 -1.14 5.20 -14.76
CA ASP A 86 -2.57 5.13 -14.98
C ASP A 86 -3.28 4.55 -13.73
N PRO A 87 -4.56 4.87 -13.50
CA PRO A 87 -5.36 4.26 -12.44
C PRO A 87 -5.43 2.74 -12.57
N ASN A 88 -5.43 2.04 -11.42
CA ASN A 88 -5.66 0.59 -11.43
C ASN A 88 -7.08 0.25 -11.89
N ARG A 89 -7.20 -0.85 -12.61
CA ARG A 89 -8.47 -1.38 -13.12
C ARG A 89 -8.65 -2.79 -12.60
N VAL A 90 -9.78 -3.05 -11.95
CA VAL A 90 -10.12 -4.38 -11.44
C VAL A 90 -11.40 -4.89 -12.09
N PRO A 91 -11.48 -6.18 -12.43
CA PRO A 91 -12.73 -6.82 -12.76
C PRO A 91 -13.75 -6.73 -11.64
N VAL A 92 -15.02 -6.53 -11.98
CA VAL A 92 -16.13 -6.70 -11.04
C VAL A 92 -16.63 -8.13 -11.11
N GLU A 93 -16.62 -8.84 -9.98
CA GLU A 93 -17.20 -10.18 -9.88
C GLU A 93 -18.75 -10.09 -9.84
N GLY A 94 -19.44 -10.95 -10.58
CA GLY A 94 -20.91 -11.00 -10.63
C GLY A 94 -21.59 -10.11 -11.66
N GLY A 95 -20.83 -9.45 -12.55
CA GLY A 95 -21.40 -8.77 -13.72
C GLY A 95 -22.10 -9.75 -14.68
N PRO A 96 -23.12 -9.32 -15.44
CA PRO A 96 -23.79 -10.20 -16.39
C PRO A 96 -22.76 -10.82 -17.34
N SER A 97 -22.90 -12.13 -17.58
CA SER A 97 -22.11 -12.94 -18.52
C SER A 97 -22.12 -12.32 -19.91
N SER A 98 -21.28 -11.31 -20.12
CA SER A 98 -21.00 -10.75 -21.42
C SER A 98 -19.50 -10.87 -21.65
N THR A 99 -19.13 -11.09 -22.91
CA THR A 99 -17.76 -11.31 -23.38
C THR A 99 -16.79 -10.14 -23.12
N THR A 100 -17.26 -9.09 -22.42
CA THR A 100 -16.49 -7.92 -22.03
C THR A 100 -16.54 -7.81 -20.50
N GLN A 101 -15.40 -8.07 -19.85
CA GLN A 101 -15.29 -7.95 -18.39
C GLN A 101 -15.42 -6.47 -18.00
N GLU A 102 -16.44 -6.12 -17.22
CA GLU A 102 -16.62 -4.75 -16.73
C GLU A 102 -15.47 -4.42 -15.77
N LEU A 103 -14.62 -3.47 -16.17
CA LEU A 103 -13.51 -3.00 -15.36
C LEU A 103 -13.94 -1.76 -14.56
N ARG A 104 -13.75 -1.78 -13.24
CA ARG A 104 -13.86 -0.60 -12.39
C ARG A 104 -12.49 0.07 -12.28
N VAL A 105 -12.48 1.37 -12.53
CA VAL A 105 -11.33 2.23 -12.23
C VAL A 105 -11.30 2.45 -10.72
N LEU A 106 -10.11 2.35 -10.14
CA LEU A 106 -9.88 2.58 -8.73
C LEU A 106 -9.03 3.86 -8.57
N ASP A 107 -9.67 4.94 -8.13
CA ASP A 107 -9.03 6.21 -7.84
C ASP A 107 -8.21 6.16 -6.54
N ASP A 108 -7.54 7.26 -6.22
CA ASP A 108 -6.84 7.44 -4.93
C ASP A 108 -7.83 7.34 -3.77
N SER A 109 -7.43 6.69 -2.68
CA SER A 109 -8.28 6.49 -1.52
C SER A 109 -7.47 6.42 -0.24
N TRP A 110 -7.99 7.03 0.82
CA TRP A 110 -7.43 7.07 2.17
C TRP A 110 -8.51 6.60 3.13
N LEU A 111 -8.22 5.53 3.88
CA LEU A 111 -9.13 5.00 4.90
C LEU A 111 -8.62 5.47 6.27
N ALA A 112 -9.26 6.52 6.80
CA ALA A 112 -9.00 7.07 8.12
C ALA A 112 -9.80 6.34 9.21
#